data_AF-A0A4S8KXZ3-F1
#
_entry.id   AF-A0A4S8KXZ3-F1
#
_cell.length_a   1.000
_cell.length_b   1.000
_cell.length_c   1.000
_cell.angle_alpha   90.00
_cell.angle_beta   90.00
_cell.angle_gamma   90.00
#
_symmetry.space_group_name_H-M   'P 1'
#
loop_
_entity.id
_entity.type
_entity.pdbx_description
1 polymer ?
#
loop_
_entity_poly.entity_id
_entity_poly.type
_entity_poly.pdbx_seq_one_letter_code
_entity_poly.pdbx_strand_id
1 'polypeptide(L)' 'SAYPELVEVIKTRLRDLRSSGAPLSVITARGVMIATIMEQKPEILDKTFPDGSKFQASDSFVRSWLHDALNWS' A
#
# COMPACT_ATOMS: atom_id res chain seq x y z
N SER A 1 -6.97 -10.56 6.61
CA SER A 1 -6.02 -9.45 6.81
C SER A 1 -6.44 -8.66 8.04
N ALA A 2 -5.52 -8.11 8.81
CA ALA A 2 -5.83 -7.36 10.05
C ALA A 2 -6.52 -6.01 9.80
N TYR A 3 -6.40 -5.46 8.57
CA TYR A 3 -6.96 -4.16 8.19
C TYR A 3 -7.69 -4.24 6.84
N PRO A 4 -8.84 -4.94 6.75
CA PRO A 4 -9.53 -5.14 5.48
C PRO A 4 -10.03 -3.82 4.86
N GLU A 5 -10.54 -2.90 5.68
CA GLU A 5 -11.03 -1.59 5.20
C GLU A 5 -9.90 -0.73 4.61
N LEU A 6 -8.76 -0.66 5.30
CA LEU A 6 -7.58 0.06 4.82
C LEU A 6 -7.10 -0.49 3.47
N VAL A 7 -7.10 -1.82 3.32
CA VAL A 7 -6.74 -2.48 2.06
C VAL A 7 -7.69 -2.08 0.95
N GLU A 8 -9.00 -2.06 1.20
CA GLU A 8 -9.98 -1.65 0.18
C GLU A 8 -9.85 -0.16 -0.19
N VAL A 9 -9.55 0.73 0.76
CA VAL A 9 -9.29 2.15 0.44
C VAL A 9 -8.06 2.28 -0.46
N ILE A 10 -6.97 1.58 -0.15
CA ILE A 10 -5.75 1.61 -0.97
C ILE A 10 -6.06 1.07 -2.38
N LYS A 11 -6.77 -0.06 -2.49
CA LYS A 11 -7.17 -0.61 -3.79
C LYS A 11 -8.01 0.37 -4.61
N THR A 12 -9.00 1.01 -4.00
CA THR A 12 -9.87 2.00 -4.67
C THR A 12 -9.05 3.18 -5.18
N ARG A 13 -8.22 3.80 -4.33
CA ARG A 13 -7.36 4.93 -4.74
C ARG A 13 -6.45 4.57 -5.92
N LEU A 14 -5.88 3.36 -5.92
CA LEU A 14 -5.02 2.88 -7.01
C LEU A 14 -5.80 2.61 -8.30
N ARG A 15 -7.02 2.05 -8.21
CA ARG A 15 -7.91 1.83 -9.36
C ARG A 15 -8.36 3.15 -9.98
N ASP A 16 -8.71 4.12 -9.15
CA ASP A 16 -9.13 5.45 -9.59
C ASP A 16 -8.00 6.14 -10.35
N LEU A 17 -6.78 6.13 -9.80
CA LEU A 17 -5.58 6.66 -10.47
C LEU A 17 -5.29 5.97 -11.81
N ARG A 18 -5.43 4.66 -11.87
CA ARG A 18 -5.22 3.92 -13.13
C ARG A 18 -6.31 4.27 -14.15
N SER A 19 -7.56 4.42 -13.71
CA SER A 19 -8.70 4.74 -14.56
C SER A 19 -8.63 6.16 -15.14
N SER A 20 -7.93 7.08 -14.46
CA SER A 20 -7.70 8.44 -14.95
C SER A 20 -6.62 8.54 -16.03
N GLY A 21 -6.05 7.41 -16.47
CA GLY A 21 -4.97 7.37 -17.46
C GLY A 21 -3.58 7.72 -16.92
N ALA A 22 -3.43 7.88 -15.60
CA ALA A 22 -2.13 8.14 -14.99
C ALA A 22 -1.26 6.86 -14.98
N PRO A 23 0.04 6.93 -15.34
CA PRO A 23 0.95 5.81 -15.21
C PRO A 23 1.09 5.39 -13.75
N LEU A 24 0.67 4.16 -13.43
CA LEU A 24 0.78 3.62 -12.08
C LEU A 24 2.11 2.90 -11.90
N SER A 25 3.15 3.66 -11.54
CA SER A 25 4.45 3.11 -11.17
C SER A 25 4.44 2.53 -9.75
N VAL A 26 5.38 1.63 -9.45
CA VAL A 26 5.59 1.09 -8.08
C VAL A 26 5.80 2.22 -7.07
N ILE A 27 6.52 3.29 -7.45
CA ILE A 27 6.75 4.46 -6.58
C ILE A 27 5.42 5.17 -6.27
N THR A 28 4.55 5.34 -7.27
CA THR A 28 3.23 5.96 -7.09
C THR A 28 2.36 5.10 -6.18
N ALA A 29 2.33 3.78 -6.42
CA ALA A 29 1.59 2.85 -5.59
C ALA A 29 2.06 2.84 -4.13
N ARG A 30 3.39 2.86 -3.92
CA ARG A 30 4.01 2.99 -2.60
C ARG A 30 3.59 4.30 -1.92
N GLY A 31 3.59 5.41 -2.65
CA GLY A 31 3.17 6.72 -2.13
C GLY A 31 1.71 6.69 -1.64
N VAL A 32 0.79 6.16 -2.46
CA VAL A 32 -0.62 6.02 -2.10
C VAL A 32 -0.80 5.13 -0.87
N MET A 33 -0.08 4.00 -0.81
CA MET A 33 -0.13 3.08 0.32
C MET A 33 0.32 3.76 1.62
N ILE A 34 1.50 4.40 1.63
CA ILE A 34 2.02 5.09 2.81
C ILE A 34 1.12 6.26 3.22
N ALA A 35 0.69 7.10 2.29
CA ALA A 35 -0.20 8.23 2.59
C ALA A 35 -1.52 7.76 3.21
N THR A 36 -2.12 6.69 2.67
CA THR A 36 -3.36 6.14 3.21
C THR A 36 -3.17 5.52 4.60
N ILE A 37 -2.04 4.85 4.84
CA ILE A 37 -1.69 4.34 6.17
C ILE A 37 -1.51 5.51 7.16
N MET A 38 -0.77 6.55 6.79
CA MET A 38 -0.57 7.74 7.64
C MET A 38 -1.88 8.44 8.00
N GLU A 39 -2.83 8.51 7.07
CA GLU A 39 -4.12 9.17 7.28
C GLU A 39 -5.06 8.36 8.20
N GLN A 40 -5.07 7.03 8.09
CA GLN A 40 -6.11 6.20 8.73
C GLN A 40 -5.62 5.33 9.88
N LYS A 41 -4.38 4.84 9.79
CA LYS A 41 -3.79 3.85 10.70
C LYS A 41 -2.28 4.08 10.88
N PRO A 42 -1.84 5.28 11.34
CA PRO A 42 -0.42 5.60 11.48
C PRO A 42 0.33 4.62 12.40
N GLU A 43 -0.37 3.98 13.34
CA GLU A 43 0.19 2.96 14.24
C GLU A 43 0.84 1.77 13.51
N ILE A 44 0.47 1.52 12.25
CA ILE A 44 1.11 0.49 11.42
C ILE A 44 2.57 0.85 11.11
N LEU A 45 2.86 2.13 10.87
CA LEU A 45 4.21 2.62 10.57
C LEU A 45 5.06 2.73 11.83
N ASP A 46 4.43 2.98 12.98
CA ASP A 46 5.10 3.09 14.27
C ASP A 46 5.37 1.74 14.93
N LYS A 47 4.64 0.68 14.52
CA LYS A 47 4.80 -0.67 15.07
C LYS A 47 6.20 -1.21 14.80
N THR A 48 6.92 -1.49 15.89
CA THR A 48 8.15 -2.25 15.89
C THR A 48 7.83 -3.75 16.08
N PHE A 49 8.33 -4.60 15.20
CA PHE A 49 8.21 -6.05 15.27
C PHE A 49 9.21 -6.65 16.28
N PRO A 50 9.06 -7.92 16.70
CA PRO A 50 9.96 -8.54 17.68
C PRO A 50 11.44 -8.57 17.27
N ASP A 51 11.71 -8.50 15.97
CA ASP A 51 13.06 -8.43 15.39
C ASP A 51 13.63 -7.00 15.34
N GLY A 52 12.90 -6.01 15.85
CA GLY A 52 13.28 -4.60 15.83
C GLY A 52 12.97 -3.87 14.52
N SER A 53 12.45 -4.57 13.50
CA SER A 53 12.07 -3.94 12.24
C SER A 53 10.77 -3.15 12.36
N LYS A 54 10.55 -2.23 11.43
CA LYS A 54 9.27 -1.53 11.25
C LYS A 54 8.64 -1.93 9.92
N PHE A 55 7.34 -1.70 9.78
CA PHE A 55 6.70 -1.91 8.48
C PHE A 55 7.36 -1.00 7.43
N GLN A 56 7.77 -1.61 6.32
CA GLN A 56 8.31 -0.92 5.17
C GLN A 56 7.55 -1.34 3.93
N ALA A 57 6.96 -0.37 3.23
CA ALA A 57 6.43 -0.58 1.88
C ALA A 57 7.60 -0.59 0.87
N SER A 58 8.51 -1.55 0.99
CA SER A 58 9.63 -1.72 0.07
C SER A 58 9.14 -1.98 -1.36
N ASP A 59 9.98 -1.74 -2.36
CA ASP A 59 9.59 -1.98 -3.76
C ASP A 59 9.17 -3.43 -4.02
N SER A 60 9.86 -4.40 -3.40
CA SER A 60 9.49 -5.81 -3.49
C SER A 60 8.14 -6.09 -2.83
N PHE A 61 7.90 -5.54 -1.64
CA PHE A 61 6.62 -5.66 -0.96
C PHE A 61 5.48 -5.08 -1.80
N VAL A 62 5.65 -3.87 -2.35
CA VAL A 62 4.62 -3.19 -3.13
C VAL A 62 4.32 -3.96 -4.41
N ARG A 63 5.34 -4.47 -5.12
CA ARG A 63 5.14 -5.31 -6.31
C ARG A 63 4.36 -6.59 -5.98
N SER A 64 4.79 -7.33 -4.97
CA SER A 64 4.09 -8.54 -4.52
C SER A 64 2.65 -8.22 -4.11
N TRP A 65 2.43 -7.13 -3.37
CA TRP A 65 1.09 -6.73 -2.94
C TRP A 65 0.19 -6.32 -4.11
N LEU A 66 0.71 -5.59 -5.11
CA LEU A 66 -0.05 -5.24 -6.31
C LEU A 66 -0.46 -6.49 -7.11
N HIS A 67 0.44 -7.47 -7.19
CA HIS A 67 0.15 -8.75 -7.81
C HIS A 67 -0.96 -9.49 -7.05
N ASP A 68 -0.79 -9.68 -5.75
CA ASP A 68 -1.73 -10.46 -4.93
C ASP A 68 -3.09 -9.77 -4.75
N ALA A 69 -3.11 -8.45 -4.58
CA ALA A 69 -4.31 -7.70 -4.22
C ALA A 69 -5.12 -7.21 -5.43
N LEU A 70 -4.46 -7.00 -6.58
CA LEU A 70 -5.05 -6.38 -7.77
C LEU A 70 -4.80 -7.17 -9.07
N ASN A 71 -3.99 -8.24 -9.03
CA ASN A 71 -3.53 -8.97 -10.22
C ASN A 71 -2.75 -8.07 -11.19
N TRP A 72 -1.94 -7.15 -10.67
CA TRP A 72 -1.12 -6.21 -11.44
C TRP A 72 0.36 -6.58 -11.37
N SER A 73 1.06 -6.50 -12.51
CA SER A 73 2.47 -6.86 -12.68
C SER A 73 3.37 -5.64 -12.88
#